data_AF-A0A2V8JN17-F1
#
_entry.id   AF-A0A2V8JN17-F1
#
_cell.length_a   1.000
_cell.length_b   1.000
_cell.length_c   1.000
_cell.angle_alpha   90.00
_cell.angle_beta   90.00
_cell.angle_gamma   90.00
#
_symmetry.space_group_name_H-M   'P 1'
#
loop_
_entity.id
_entity.type
_entity.pdbx_description
1 polymer ?
#
loop_
_entity_poly.entity_id
_entity_poly.type
_entity_poly.pdbx_seq_one_letter_code
_entity_poly.pdbx_strand_id
1 'polypeptide(L)'
;MARIVILVIIAAAGAALWAQMPPTDRAAVEDYRAAIAALSTRTIPRGVEAAFSKLMALSESLTRPRTGQLTVLESLSAEDFRRLNAEIPGARINREETVFVAPDPGYFVKLAGSRGDAADRGFFSALKATYPESVWPVYIEQQTDYSGCTSYGSGKLVAMYRRWSRFQRTFPNRYVVPVRERLEDIRSQLTDSTCACGDASSVEKEMQQFLRAFPTSPLGRRITERLQALRNGGSDIRAHCISG
;
A
#
# COMPACT_ATOMS: atom_id res chain seq x y z
N MET A 1 -48.69 19.00 39.72
CA MET A 1 -47.72 17.95 39.34
C MET A 1 -47.70 17.85 37.81
N ALA A 2 -46.75 18.51 37.15
CA ALA A 2 -46.61 18.45 35.70
C ALA A 2 -45.34 17.64 35.38
N ARG A 3 -45.50 16.46 34.76
CA ARG A 3 -44.39 15.65 34.26
C ARG A 3 -43.96 16.20 32.90
N ILE A 4 -42.80 16.84 32.85
CA ILE A 4 -42.12 17.18 31.59
C ILE A 4 -41.46 15.90 31.08
N VAL A 5 -41.94 15.41 29.93
CA VAL A 5 -41.32 14.31 29.20
C VAL A 5 -40.15 14.91 28.42
N ILE A 6 -38.92 14.65 28.86
CA ILE A 6 -37.71 14.97 28.10
C ILE A 6 -37.59 13.91 27.00
N LEU A 7 -37.96 14.30 25.79
CA LEU A 7 -37.75 13.53 24.57
C LEU A 7 -36.26 13.63 24.21
N VAL A 8 -35.51 12.58 24.54
CA VAL A 8 -34.11 12.45 24.19
C VAL A 8 -34.02 12.10 22.70
N ILE A 9 -33.79 13.13 21.86
CA ILE A 9 -33.48 12.96 20.43
C ILE A 9 -32.01 12.51 20.33
N ILE A 10 -31.76 11.20 20.42
CA ILE A 10 -30.48 10.60 20.01
C ILE A 10 -30.67 10.03 18.60
N ALA A 11 -30.61 10.88 17.57
CA ALA A 11 -30.61 10.42 16.18
C ALA A 11 -30.04 11.44 15.16
N ALA A 12 -29.15 12.35 15.57
CA ALA A 12 -28.64 13.41 14.68
C ALA A 12 -27.14 13.33 14.35
N ALA A 13 -26.35 12.49 15.02
CA ALA A 13 -24.90 12.46 14.80
C ALA A 13 -24.49 11.72 13.52
N GLY A 14 -25.34 10.85 12.96
CA GLY A 14 -25.01 10.07 11.76
C GLY A 14 -25.15 10.84 10.45
N ALA A 15 -26.03 11.84 10.37
CA ALA A 15 -26.39 12.50 9.11
C ALA A 15 -25.35 13.54 8.63
N ALA A 16 -24.55 14.10 9.54
CA ALA A 16 -23.64 15.21 9.23
C ALA A 16 -22.42 14.80 8.38
N LEU A 17 -21.86 13.60 8.61
CA LEU A 17 -20.72 13.06 7.85
C LEU A 17 -21.04 12.92 6.37
N TRP A 18 -22.22 12.37 6.09
CA TRP A 18 -22.67 12.08 4.75
C TRP A 18 -22.96 13.37 3.99
N ALA A 19 -23.43 14.44 4.62
CA ALA A 19 -23.80 15.66 3.89
C ALA A 19 -22.59 16.39 3.25
N GLN A 20 -21.39 16.29 3.82
CA GLN A 20 -20.22 17.10 3.42
C GLN A 20 -19.34 16.42 2.36
N MET A 21 -19.42 15.10 2.22
CA MET A 21 -18.65 14.36 1.23
C MET A 21 -19.38 14.37 -0.12
N PRO A 22 -18.70 14.60 -1.27
CA PRO A 22 -19.34 14.50 -2.58
C PRO A 22 -19.99 13.15 -2.82
N PRO A 23 -21.07 13.10 -3.63
CA PRO A 23 -21.78 11.87 -3.92
C PRO A 23 -20.89 10.73 -4.41
N THR A 24 -19.88 11.05 -5.23
CA THR A 24 -18.92 10.06 -5.78
C THR A 24 -18.07 9.42 -4.70
N ASP A 25 -17.66 10.19 -3.70
CA ASP A 25 -16.77 9.70 -2.64
C ASP A 25 -17.57 8.88 -1.60
N ARG A 26 -18.82 9.27 -1.34
CA ARG A 26 -19.75 8.47 -0.53
C ARG A 26 -20.06 7.14 -1.17
N ALA A 27 -20.29 7.13 -2.48
CA ALA A 27 -20.52 5.89 -3.22
C ALA A 27 -19.30 4.95 -3.14
N ALA A 28 -18.08 5.48 -3.15
CA ALA A 28 -16.87 4.65 -2.99
C ALA A 28 -16.79 4.00 -1.59
N VAL A 29 -17.17 4.73 -0.53
CA VAL A 29 -17.25 4.19 0.84
C VAL A 29 -18.31 3.09 0.92
N GLU A 30 -19.51 3.35 0.41
CA GLU A 30 -20.63 2.38 0.40
C GLU A 30 -20.28 1.11 -0.38
N ASP A 31 -19.67 1.25 -1.56
CA ASP A 31 -19.25 0.15 -2.41
C ASP A 31 -18.25 -0.78 -1.69
N TYR A 32 -17.26 -0.19 -1.01
CA TYR A 32 -16.30 -0.96 -0.24
C TYR A 32 -16.96 -1.67 0.94
N ARG A 33 -17.79 -0.96 1.70
CA ARG A 33 -18.53 -1.51 2.84
C ARG A 33 -19.43 -2.68 2.42
N ALA A 34 -20.15 -2.52 1.33
CA ALA A 34 -21.00 -3.56 0.77
C ALA A 34 -20.19 -4.80 0.35
N ALA A 35 -19.02 -4.59 -0.27
CA ALA A 35 -18.13 -5.68 -0.66
C ALA A 35 -17.61 -6.47 0.56
N ILE A 36 -17.19 -5.79 1.63
CA ILE A 36 -16.76 -6.45 2.87
C ILE A 36 -17.92 -7.16 3.55
N ALA A 37 -19.09 -6.52 3.66
CA ALA A 37 -20.28 -7.11 4.27
C ALA A 37 -20.72 -8.38 3.53
N ALA A 38 -20.66 -8.38 2.19
CA ALA A 38 -21.00 -9.55 1.39
C ALA A 38 -20.07 -10.76 1.66
N LEU A 39 -18.79 -10.51 1.96
CA LEU A 39 -17.82 -11.55 2.33
C LEU A 39 -18.02 -12.08 3.76
N SER A 40 -18.74 -11.36 4.63
CA SER A 40 -19.00 -11.82 5.99
C SER A 40 -19.98 -13.01 6.02
N THR A 41 -20.93 -13.05 5.08
CA THR A 41 -22.03 -14.03 5.06
C THR A 41 -21.73 -15.28 4.22
N ARG A 42 -20.88 -15.17 3.20
CA ARG A 42 -20.57 -16.26 2.29
C ARG A 42 -19.23 -16.08 1.57
N THR A 43 -18.70 -17.19 1.05
CA THR A 43 -17.62 -17.15 0.07
C THR A 43 -18.16 -16.74 -1.29
N ILE A 44 -17.51 -15.77 -1.93
CA ILE A 44 -17.88 -15.25 -3.24
C ILE A 44 -16.68 -15.47 -4.18
N PRO A 45 -16.86 -16.09 -5.37
CA PRO A 45 -15.77 -16.22 -6.34
C PRO A 45 -15.13 -14.85 -6.62
N ARG A 46 -13.80 -14.77 -6.43
CA ARG A 46 -13.02 -13.52 -6.55
C ARG A 46 -13.52 -12.37 -5.67
N GLY A 47 -14.31 -12.65 -4.63
CA GLY A 47 -14.90 -11.61 -3.80
C GLY A 47 -13.86 -10.83 -2.99
N VAL A 48 -12.81 -11.49 -2.51
CA VAL A 48 -11.71 -10.80 -1.78
C VAL A 48 -10.95 -9.86 -2.72
N GLU A 49 -10.64 -10.31 -3.94
CA GLU A 49 -10.03 -9.46 -4.97
C GLU A 49 -10.93 -8.26 -5.31
N ALA A 50 -12.24 -8.48 -5.46
CA ALA A 50 -13.20 -7.40 -5.72
C ALA A 50 -13.25 -6.39 -4.56
N ALA A 51 -13.28 -6.84 -3.31
CA ALA A 51 -13.25 -5.96 -2.13
C ALA A 51 -11.95 -5.16 -2.05
N PHE A 52 -10.82 -5.77 -2.38
CA PHE A 52 -9.54 -5.08 -2.48
C PHE A 52 -9.55 -4.02 -3.60
N SER A 53 -10.07 -4.34 -4.78
CA SER A 53 -10.22 -3.36 -5.86
C SER A 53 -11.12 -2.19 -5.46
N LYS A 54 -12.20 -2.43 -4.69
CA LYS A 54 -13.04 -1.36 -4.13
C LYS A 54 -12.29 -0.52 -3.11
N LEU A 55 -11.41 -1.10 -2.29
CA LEU A 55 -10.53 -0.33 -1.40
C LEU A 55 -9.55 0.55 -2.19
N MET A 56 -8.99 0.07 -3.29
CA MET A 56 -8.09 0.89 -4.13
C MET A 56 -8.84 2.07 -4.77
N ALA A 57 -10.06 1.85 -5.26
CA ALA A 57 -10.91 2.91 -5.78
C ALA A 57 -11.32 3.92 -4.68
N LEU A 58 -11.60 3.42 -3.47
CA LEU A 58 -11.84 4.25 -2.30
C LEU A 58 -10.62 5.09 -1.95
N SER A 59 -9.41 4.52 -1.96
CA SER A 59 -8.17 5.27 -1.75
C SER A 59 -8.06 6.41 -2.75
N GLU A 60 -8.21 6.11 -4.04
CA GLU A 60 -8.11 7.13 -5.08
C GLU A 60 -9.14 8.25 -4.89
N SER A 61 -10.38 7.91 -4.55
CA SER A 61 -11.43 8.89 -4.27
C SER A 61 -11.09 9.78 -3.07
N LEU A 62 -10.56 9.20 -1.98
CA LEU A 62 -10.33 9.92 -0.73
C LEU A 62 -9.03 10.73 -0.70
N THR A 63 -8.00 10.32 -1.46
CA THR A 63 -6.66 10.91 -1.42
C THR A 63 -6.34 11.76 -2.65
N ARG A 64 -7.21 11.83 -3.67
CA ARG A 64 -6.98 12.69 -4.83
C ARG A 64 -7.19 14.16 -4.44
N PRO A 65 -6.20 15.05 -4.65
CA PRO A 65 -6.39 16.48 -4.45
C PRO A 65 -7.49 17.01 -5.38
N ARG A 66 -8.36 17.88 -4.87
CA ARG A 66 -9.30 18.62 -5.70
C ARG A 66 -8.63 19.89 -6.17
N THR A 67 -8.99 20.40 -7.35
CA THR A 67 -8.33 21.57 -7.94
C THR A 67 -8.31 22.75 -6.94
N GLY A 68 -7.11 23.14 -6.49
CA GLY A 68 -6.92 24.21 -5.51
C GLY A 68 -7.38 23.90 -4.08
N GLN A 69 -7.59 22.63 -3.73
CA GLN A 69 -8.18 22.20 -2.46
C GLN A 69 -7.47 20.98 -1.87
N LEU A 70 -7.66 20.82 -0.55
CA LEU A 70 -7.31 19.63 0.22
C LEU A 70 -7.97 18.36 -0.37
N THR A 71 -7.39 17.21 -0.05
CA THR A 71 -8.04 15.91 -0.29
C THR A 71 -9.31 15.77 0.54
N VAL A 72 -10.10 14.74 0.26
CA VAL A 72 -11.30 14.46 1.07
C VAL A 72 -10.90 14.23 2.52
N LEU A 73 -9.89 13.40 2.77
CA LEU A 73 -9.43 13.05 4.13
C LEU A 73 -9.01 14.27 4.95
N GLU A 74 -8.28 15.18 4.32
CA GLU A 74 -7.81 16.42 4.95
C GLU A 74 -8.96 17.41 5.20
N SER A 75 -10.01 17.40 4.38
CA SER A 75 -11.18 18.26 4.56
C SER A 75 -12.15 17.80 5.65
N LEU A 76 -12.03 16.56 6.13
CA LEU A 76 -12.92 16.03 7.17
C LEU A 76 -12.63 16.63 8.55
N SER A 77 -13.69 16.92 9.30
CA SER A 77 -13.56 17.19 10.73
C SER A 77 -12.93 16.00 11.47
N ALA A 78 -12.37 16.22 12.66
CA ALA A 78 -11.79 15.12 13.45
C ALA A 78 -12.83 14.05 13.83
N GLU A 79 -14.09 14.45 14.04
CA GLU A 79 -15.18 13.52 14.31
C GLU A 79 -15.54 12.70 13.07
N ASP A 80 -15.62 13.37 11.92
CA ASP A 80 -15.92 12.73 10.65
C ASP A 80 -14.85 11.72 10.24
N PHE A 81 -13.59 12.08 10.41
CA PHE A 81 -12.47 11.18 10.15
C PHE A 81 -12.51 9.94 11.05
N ARG A 82 -12.78 10.10 12.36
CA ARG A 82 -12.93 8.96 13.28
C ARG A 82 -14.07 8.04 12.87
N ARG A 83 -15.21 8.61 12.45
CA ARG A 83 -16.35 7.82 11.94
C ARG A 83 -15.97 7.05 10.69
N LEU A 84 -15.42 7.73 9.68
CA LEU A 84 -14.98 7.09 8.44
C LEU A 84 -14.01 5.93 8.73
N ASN A 85 -13.02 6.15 9.60
CA ASN A 85 -12.05 5.13 9.97
C ASN A 85 -12.69 3.88 10.63
N ALA A 86 -13.76 4.05 11.40
CA ALA A 86 -14.50 2.93 11.97
C ALA A 86 -15.35 2.18 10.93
N GLU A 87 -15.73 2.83 9.83
CA GLU A 87 -16.62 2.28 8.82
C GLU A 87 -15.92 1.54 7.67
N ILE A 88 -14.58 1.65 7.53
CA ILE A 88 -13.82 1.01 6.46
C ILE A 88 -12.84 -0.08 6.97
N PRO A 89 -13.37 -1.21 7.48
CA PRO A 89 -12.55 -2.23 8.14
C PRO A 89 -11.52 -2.85 7.20
N GLY A 90 -10.27 -2.90 7.64
CA GLY A 90 -9.17 -3.42 6.82
C GLY A 90 -8.45 -2.36 5.99
N ALA A 91 -8.80 -1.09 6.15
CA ALA A 91 -8.02 0.04 5.67
C ALA A 91 -7.14 0.61 6.80
N ARG A 92 -5.93 1.06 6.43
CA ARG A 92 -5.08 1.96 7.21
C ARG A 92 -5.21 3.34 6.59
N ILE A 93 -5.61 4.33 7.37
CA ILE A 93 -5.84 5.69 6.90
C ILE A 93 -4.89 6.63 7.61
N ASN A 94 -4.26 7.51 6.85
CA ASN A 94 -3.56 8.67 7.38
C ASN A 94 -3.97 9.91 6.61
N ARG A 95 -4.07 11.04 7.32
CA ARG A 95 -4.45 12.33 6.74
C ARG A 95 -3.51 13.47 7.11
N GLU A 96 -2.44 13.15 7.84
CA GLU A 96 -1.44 14.10 8.33
C GLU A 96 -0.11 13.76 7.68
N GLU A 97 0.66 14.77 7.25
CA GLU A 97 1.99 14.65 6.62
C GLU A 97 2.00 13.89 5.28
N THR A 98 1.64 12.60 5.27
CA THR A 98 1.43 11.78 4.07
C THR A 98 -0.01 11.26 4.05
N VAL A 99 -0.84 11.82 3.18
CA VAL A 99 -2.25 11.40 3.03
C VAL A 99 -2.34 10.08 2.28
N PHE A 100 -2.88 9.04 2.91
CA PHE A 100 -3.06 7.73 2.27
C PHE A 100 -4.27 6.94 2.80
N VAL A 101 -4.76 6.04 1.95
CA VAL A 101 -5.59 4.88 2.35
C VAL A 101 -4.91 3.64 1.81
N ALA A 102 -4.45 2.76 2.70
CA ALA A 102 -3.73 1.55 2.33
C ALA A 102 -4.47 0.31 2.86
N PRO A 103 -4.36 -0.85 2.20
CA PRO A 103 -4.83 -2.12 2.76
C PRO A 103 -4.06 -2.46 4.05
N ASP A 104 -4.76 -2.88 5.10
CA ASP A 104 -4.12 -3.55 6.23
C ASP A 104 -3.77 -4.99 5.83
N PRO A 105 -2.48 -5.34 5.73
CA PRO A 105 -2.11 -6.67 5.22
C PRO A 105 -2.50 -7.79 6.17
N GLY A 106 -2.53 -7.54 7.48
CA GLY A 106 -2.94 -8.52 8.48
C GLY A 106 -4.43 -8.84 8.40
N TYR A 107 -5.27 -7.83 8.23
CA TYR A 107 -6.70 -8.00 8.00
C TYR A 107 -6.96 -8.82 6.74
N PHE A 108 -6.36 -8.43 5.61
CA PHE A 108 -6.62 -9.11 4.35
C PHE A 108 -6.01 -10.51 4.28
N VAL A 109 -4.91 -10.81 4.99
CA VAL A 109 -4.44 -12.20 5.16
C VAL A 109 -5.50 -13.06 5.84
N LYS A 110 -6.14 -12.58 6.91
CA LYS A 110 -7.22 -13.31 7.59
C LYS A 110 -8.45 -13.46 6.70
N LEU A 111 -8.83 -12.40 5.98
CA LEU A 111 -9.95 -12.43 5.05
C LEU A 111 -9.71 -13.42 3.90
N ALA A 112 -8.53 -13.39 3.29
CA ALA A 112 -8.16 -14.33 2.23
C ALA A 112 -8.04 -15.77 2.71
N GLY A 113 -7.60 -15.99 3.96
CA GLY A 113 -7.55 -17.31 4.57
C GLY A 113 -8.94 -17.93 4.77
N SER A 114 -9.92 -17.11 5.16
CA SER A 114 -11.28 -17.57 5.47
C SER A 114 -12.25 -17.56 4.29
N ARG A 115 -12.10 -16.60 3.38
CA ARG A 115 -13.05 -16.33 2.28
C ARG A 115 -12.41 -16.31 0.89
N GLY A 116 -11.09 -16.37 0.80
CA GLY A 116 -10.36 -16.25 -0.46
C GLY A 116 -9.94 -17.59 -1.06
N ASP A 117 -9.54 -17.54 -2.32
CA ASP A 117 -8.91 -18.65 -3.02
C ASP A 117 -7.37 -18.64 -2.89
N ALA A 118 -6.70 -19.53 -3.63
CA ALA A 118 -5.24 -19.63 -3.59
C ALA A 118 -4.53 -18.36 -4.08
N ALA A 119 -5.10 -17.63 -5.04
CA ALA A 119 -4.53 -16.38 -5.53
C ALA A 119 -4.70 -15.28 -4.48
N ASP A 120 -5.84 -15.21 -3.81
CA ASP A 120 -6.06 -14.24 -2.72
C ASP A 120 -5.04 -14.47 -1.59
N ARG A 121 -4.88 -15.73 -1.14
CA ARG A 121 -3.89 -16.07 -0.10
C ARG A 121 -2.45 -15.74 -0.54
N GLY A 122 -2.11 -16.04 -1.78
CA GLY A 122 -0.79 -15.72 -2.35
C GLY A 122 -0.52 -14.22 -2.38
N PHE A 123 -1.51 -13.43 -2.80
CA PHE A 123 -1.40 -11.98 -2.95
C PHE A 123 -1.19 -11.31 -1.59
N PHE A 124 -2.07 -11.59 -0.62
CA PHE A 124 -1.97 -10.94 0.69
C PHE A 124 -0.82 -11.46 1.54
N SER A 125 -0.37 -12.71 1.33
CA SER A 125 0.90 -13.17 1.89
C SER A 125 2.10 -12.40 1.33
N ALA A 126 2.09 -12.04 0.04
CA ALA A 126 3.12 -11.19 -0.55
C ALA A 126 3.03 -9.74 -0.08
N LEU A 127 1.81 -9.21 0.07
CA LEU A 127 1.58 -7.89 0.62
C LEU A 127 2.08 -7.78 2.07
N LYS A 128 1.71 -8.70 2.96
CA LYS A 128 2.19 -8.70 4.37
C LYS A 128 3.70 -8.90 4.46
N ALA A 129 4.30 -9.67 3.55
CA ALA A 129 5.76 -9.80 3.51
C ALA A 129 6.46 -8.51 3.05
N THR A 130 5.80 -7.70 2.23
CA THR A 130 6.30 -6.40 1.77
C THR A 130 6.07 -5.31 2.81
N TYR A 131 4.93 -5.36 3.51
CA TYR A 131 4.47 -4.38 4.49
C TYR A 131 4.06 -5.09 5.79
N PRO A 132 5.02 -5.58 6.60
CA PRO A 132 4.70 -6.33 7.80
C PRO A 132 3.99 -5.43 8.80
N GLU A 133 4.63 -4.37 9.27
CA GLU A 133 4.05 -3.53 10.33
C GLU A 133 3.79 -2.09 9.86
N SER A 134 4.52 -1.62 8.86
CA SER A 134 4.45 -0.24 8.36
C SER A 134 3.85 -0.16 6.94
N VAL A 135 3.45 1.04 6.53
CA VAL A 135 3.14 1.37 5.12
C VAL A 135 4.40 1.52 4.26
N TRP A 136 5.56 1.59 4.88
CA TRP A 136 6.85 1.54 4.21
C TRP A 136 7.21 0.09 3.85
N PRO A 137 7.65 -0.19 2.61
CA PRO A 137 8.12 -1.51 2.23
C PRO A 137 9.31 -1.95 3.09
N VAL A 138 9.47 -3.25 3.34
CA VAL A 138 10.56 -3.80 4.18
C VAL A 138 11.97 -3.42 3.75
N TYR A 139 12.16 -3.04 2.48
CA TYR A 139 13.43 -2.60 1.91
C TYR A 139 13.66 -1.08 1.97
N ILE A 140 12.74 -0.32 2.55
CA ILE A 140 12.89 1.11 2.83
C ILE A 140 13.07 1.30 4.34
N GLU A 141 14.07 2.09 4.71
CA GLU A 141 14.23 2.61 6.07
C GLU A 141 13.62 4.00 6.13
N GLN A 142 12.60 4.15 6.95
CA GLN A 142 11.93 5.42 7.17
C GLN A 142 12.87 6.37 7.90
N GLN A 143 13.02 7.59 7.38
CA GLN A 143 13.86 8.63 7.97
C GLN A 143 13.03 9.80 8.50
N THR A 144 11.92 10.11 7.81
CA THR A 144 10.90 11.07 8.22
C THR A 144 9.52 10.47 7.95
N ASP A 145 8.45 11.21 8.22
CA ASP A 145 7.08 10.75 7.96
C ASP A 145 6.70 10.68 6.47
N TYR A 146 7.52 11.27 5.59
CA TYR A 146 7.30 11.28 4.13
C TYR A 146 8.52 10.84 3.32
N SER A 147 9.66 10.56 3.94
CA SER A 147 10.90 10.20 3.25
C SER A 147 11.62 9.00 3.89
N GLY A 148 12.38 8.31 3.05
CA GLY A 148 13.21 7.18 3.45
C GLY A 148 14.28 6.87 2.42
N CYS A 149 15.19 5.99 2.79
CA CYS A 149 16.28 5.51 1.95
C CYS A 149 16.13 4.01 1.71
N THR A 150 16.79 3.50 0.67
CA THR A 150 16.74 2.08 0.36
C THR A 150 17.81 1.30 1.13
N SER A 151 17.36 0.25 1.82
CA SER A 151 18.17 -0.63 2.66
C SER A 151 18.79 -1.77 1.84
N TYR A 152 19.75 -1.42 0.98
CA TYR A 152 20.52 -2.37 0.19
C TYR A 152 21.40 -3.28 1.06
N GLY A 153 21.74 -4.46 0.52
CA GLY A 153 22.67 -5.43 1.11
C GLY A 153 22.00 -6.41 2.08
N SER A 154 20.72 -6.18 2.36
CA SER A 154 19.85 -6.99 3.22
C SER A 154 19.24 -8.20 2.49
N GLY A 155 19.23 -8.19 1.15
CA GLY A 155 18.57 -9.20 0.33
C GLY A 155 17.04 -9.03 0.24
N LYS A 156 16.48 -7.99 0.86
CA LYS A 156 15.02 -7.78 0.92
C LYS A 156 14.44 -7.41 -0.44
N LEU A 157 15.13 -6.62 -1.26
CA LEU A 157 14.69 -6.31 -2.63
C LEU A 157 14.66 -7.58 -3.47
N VAL A 158 15.73 -8.39 -3.40
CA VAL A 158 15.81 -9.69 -4.08
C VAL A 158 14.69 -10.63 -3.63
N ALA A 159 14.42 -10.71 -2.33
CA ALA A 159 13.36 -11.54 -1.78
C ALA A 159 11.96 -11.09 -2.25
N MET A 160 11.68 -9.79 -2.25
CA MET A 160 10.40 -9.25 -2.69
C MET A 160 10.22 -9.41 -4.20
N TYR A 161 11.26 -9.17 -5.01
CA TYR A 161 11.21 -9.42 -6.44
C TYR A 161 10.88 -10.89 -6.74
N ARG A 162 11.54 -11.83 -6.04
CA ARG A 162 11.26 -13.28 -6.18
C ARG A 162 9.80 -13.58 -5.87
N ARG A 163 9.28 -13.01 -4.79
CA ARG A 163 7.93 -13.29 -4.31
C ARG A 163 6.88 -12.78 -5.28
N TRP A 164 6.97 -11.52 -5.69
CA TRP A 164 6.01 -10.92 -6.62
C TRP A 164 6.11 -11.50 -8.03
N SER A 165 7.31 -11.79 -8.54
CA SER A 165 7.49 -12.46 -9.84
C SER A 165 6.97 -13.90 -9.83
N ARG A 166 7.11 -14.63 -8.71
CA ARG A 166 6.48 -15.94 -8.54
C ARG A 166 4.96 -15.81 -8.54
N PHE A 167 4.40 -14.86 -7.79
CA PHE A 167 2.96 -14.63 -7.76
C PHE A 167 2.42 -14.36 -9.17
N GLN A 168 3.04 -13.43 -9.91
CA GLN A 168 2.65 -13.08 -11.27
C GLN A 168 2.67 -14.29 -12.21
N ARG A 169 3.69 -15.16 -12.12
CA ARG A 169 3.77 -16.37 -12.95
C ARG A 169 2.72 -17.42 -12.58
N THR A 170 2.41 -17.57 -11.29
CA THR A 170 1.44 -18.57 -10.82
C THR A 170 -0.01 -18.12 -11.06
N PHE A 171 -0.29 -16.82 -10.96
CA PHE A 171 -1.63 -16.25 -11.09
C PHE A 171 -1.64 -15.04 -12.05
N PRO A 172 -1.32 -15.23 -13.35
CA PRO A 172 -1.06 -14.13 -14.28
C PRO A 172 -2.25 -13.19 -14.52
N ASN A 173 -3.47 -13.66 -14.27
CA ASN A 173 -4.71 -12.90 -14.48
C ASN A 173 -5.34 -12.37 -13.18
N ARG A 174 -4.62 -12.42 -12.06
CA ARG A 174 -5.10 -12.02 -10.72
C ARG A 174 -4.29 -10.84 -10.20
N TYR A 175 -4.97 -9.82 -9.68
CA TYR A 175 -4.33 -8.63 -9.11
C TYR A 175 -3.31 -7.96 -10.05
N VAL A 176 -3.58 -7.98 -11.36
CA VAL A 176 -2.60 -7.66 -12.42
C VAL A 176 -1.94 -6.29 -12.21
N VAL A 177 -2.76 -5.25 -11.99
CA VAL A 177 -2.27 -3.88 -11.80
C VAL A 177 -1.46 -3.74 -10.51
N PRO A 178 -1.98 -4.13 -9.31
CA PRO A 178 -1.20 -4.07 -8.08
C PRO A 178 0.11 -4.85 -8.12
N VAL A 179 0.13 -6.05 -8.72
CA VAL A 179 1.35 -6.86 -8.81
C VAL A 179 2.39 -6.19 -9.72
N ARG A 180 1.94 -5.60 -10.83
CA ARG A 180 2.82 -4.86 -11.74
C ARG A 180 3.44 -3.66 -11.02
N GLU A 181 2.64 -2.84 -10.34
CA GLU A 181 3.13 -1.68 -9.56
C GLU A 181 4.21 -2.09 -8.56
N ARG A 182 3.99 -3.17 -7.79
CA ARG A 182 4.94 -3.65 -6.78
C ARG A 182 6.25 -4.12 -7.41
N LEU A 183 6.16 -4.76 -8.59
CA LEU A 183 7.35 -5.15 -9.34
C LEU A 183 8.09 -3.92 -9.89
N GLU A 184 7.38 -2.90 -10.38
CA GLU A 184 8.00 -1.64 -10.83
C GLU A 184 8.66 -0.87 -9.70
N ASP A 185 8.06 -0.81 -8.51
CA ASP A 185 8.68 -0.17 -7.35
C ASP A 185 10.03 -0.81 -7.02
N ILE A 186 10.06 -2.15 -6.96
CA ILE A 186 11.29 -2.91 -6.69
C ILE A 186 12.31 -2.72 -7.83
N ARG A 187 11.86 -2.70 -9.09
CA ARG A 187 12.72 -2.44 -10.25
C ARG A 187 13.36 -1.06 -10.12
N SER A 188 12.56 -0.04 -9.85
CA SER A 188 13.01 1.34 -9.68
C SER A 188 14.03 1.46 -8.54
N GLN A 189 13.83 0.76 -7.42
CA GLN A 189 14.85 0.72 -6.37
C GLN A 189 16.18 0.10 -6.84
N LEU A 190 16.15 -0.89 -7.73
CA LEU A 190 17.37 -1.52 -8.25
C LEU A 190 18.03 -0.71 -9.38
N THR A 191 17.28 0.11 -10.11
CA THR A 191 17.76 0.74 -11.36
C THR A 191 17.84 2.26 -11.35
N ASP A 192 17.01 2.92 -10.54
CA ASP A 192 16.78 4.37 -10.60
C ASP A 192 17.01 5.08 -9.25
N SER A 193 16.80 4.41 -8.11
CA SER A 193 16.95 5.03 -6.79
C SER A 193 18.37 5.45 -6.49
N THR A 194 18.53 6.69 -6.02
CA THR A 194 19.82 7.35 -5.74
C THR A 194 20.12 7.51 -4.25
N CYS A 195 19.25 7.01 -3.36
CA CYS A 195 19.37 7.22 -1.91
C CYS A 195 19.53 5.88 -1.18
N ALA A 196 20.75 5.55 -0.77
CA ALA A 196 21.05 4.35 0.00
C ALA A 196 21.22 4.68 1.48
N CYS A 197 20.65 3.84 2.35
CA CYS A 197 20.86 3.97 3.81
C CYS A 197 22.28 3.59 4.23
N GLY A 198 22.83 2.58 3.54
CA GLY A 198 24.17 2.07 3.79
C GLY A 198 25.23 2.70 2.90
N ASP A 199 26.38 2.04 2.87
CA ASP A 199 27.54 2.39 2.06
C ASP A 199 27.46 1.80 0.64
N ALA A 200 28.43 2.13 -0.21
CA ALA A 200 28.55 1.56 -1.55
C ALA A 200 28.67 0.01 -1.54
N SER A 201 29.31 -0.57 -0.51
CA SER A 201 29.48 -2.02 -0.42
C SER A 201 28.12 -2.75 -0.25
N SER A 202 27.19 -2.17 0.50
CA SER A 202 25.84 -2.69 0.69
C SER A 202 25.04 -2.68 -0.62
N VAL A 203 25.16 -1.61 -1.41
CA VAL A 203 24.52 -1.46 -2.73
C VAL A 203 25.07 -2.52 -3.70
N GLU A 204 26.39 -2.62 -3.80
CA GLU A 204 27.06 -3.63 -4.62
C GLU A 204 26.60 -5.05 -4.24
N LYS A 205 26.53 -5.34 -2.93
CA LYS A 205 26.08 -6.64 -2.43
C LYS A 205 24.66 -6.98 -2.89
N GLU A 206 23.70 -6.06 -2.80
CA GLU A 206 22.32 -6.31 -3.25
C GLU A 206 22.27 -6.54 -4.77
N MET A 207 22.94 -5.70 -5.56
CA MET A 207 22.96 -5.80 -7.02
C MET A 207 23.55 -7.12 -7.48
N GLN A 208 24.68 -7.53 -6.90
CA GLN A 208 25.27 -8.82 -7.19
C GLN A 208 24.35 -9.99 -6.77
N GLN A 209 23.71 -9.90 -5.60
CA GLN A 209 22.74 -10.90 -5.18
C GLN A 209 21.58 -11.01 -6.17
N PHE A 210 21.08 -9.89 -6.69
CA PHE A 210 20.03 -9.88 -7.70
C PHE A 210 20.47 -10.57 -8.98
N LEU A 211 21.63 -10.19 -9.52
CA LEU A 211 22.18 -10.79 -10.75
C LEU A 211 22.39 -12.30 -10.61
N ARG A 212 22.88 -12.76 -9.45
CA ARG A 212 23.01 -14.20 -9.16
C ARG A 212 21.65 -14.90 -9.05
N ALA A 213 20.67 -14.27 -8.42
CA ALA A 213 19.35 -14.85 -8.21
C ALA A 213 18.50 -14.88 -9.49
N PHE A 214 18.73 -13.96 -10.43
CA PHE A 214 17.93 -13.79 -11.64
C PHE A 214 18.83 -13.55 -12.87
N PRO A 215 19.63 -14.53 -13.29
CA PRO A 215 20.62 -14.36 -14.36
C PRO A 215 20.00 -14.00 -15.73
N THR A 216 18.72 -14.33 -15.93
CA THR A 216 17.97 -14.04 -17.16
C THR A 216 17.01 -12.85 -17.02
N SER A 217 17.12 -12.08 -15.93
CA SER A 217 16.25 -10.91 -15.72
C SER A 217 16.50 -9.84 -16.77
N PRO A 218 15.44 -9.19 -17.32
CA PRO A 218 15.60 -8.06 -18.23
C PRO A 218 16.29 -6.86 -17.56
N LEU A 219 16.36 -6.81 -16.23
CA LEU A 219 17.09 -5.76 -15.49
C LEU A 219 18.60 -5.99 -15.49
N GLY A 220 19.08 -7.17 -15.90
CA GLY A 220 20.47 -7.59 -15.71
C GLY A 220 21.50 -6.63 -16.30
N ARG A 221 21.25 -6.14 -17.53
CA ARG A 221 22.13 -5.15 -18.18
C ARG A 221 22.22 -3.86 -17.38
N ARG A 222 21.06 -3.27 -17.04
CA ARG A 222 20.99 -2.00 -16.32
C ARG A 222 21.61 -2.08 -14.91
N ILE A 223 21.39 -3.18 -14.20
CA ILE A 223 22.00 -3.41 -12.89
C ILE A 223 23.52 -3.60 -13.02
N THR A 224 23.99 -4.27 -14.07
CA THR A 224 25.43 -4.44 -14.33
C THR A 224 26.11 -3.10 -14.63
N GLU A 225 25.50 -2.27 -15.47
CA GLU A 225 25.97 -0.91 -15.78
C GLU A 225 26.03 -0.06 -14.50
N ARG A 226 24.98 -0.08 -13.66
CA ARG A 226 24.92 0.64 -12.38
C ARG A 226 25.98 0.16 -11.39
N LEU A 227 26.23 -1.16 -11.33
CA LEU A 227 27.27 -1.75 -10.50
C LEU A 227 28.69 -1.33 -10.97
N GLN A 228 28.92 -1.26 -12.28
CA GLN A 228 30.19 -0.76 -12.83
C GLN A 228 30.39 0.73 -12.49
N ALA A 229 29.36 1.56 -12.65
CA ALA A 229 29.41 2.97 -12.27
C ALA A 229 29.75 3.14 -10.78
N LEU A 230 29.15 2.32 -9.90
CA LEU A 230 29.43 2.33 -8.47
C LEU A 230 30.89 2.01 -8.15
N ARG A 231 31.44 0.95 -8.76
CA ARG A 231 32.84 0.53 -8.57
C ARG A 231 33.85 1.54 -9.09
N ASN A 232 33.49 2.27 -10.14
CA ASN A 232 34.33 3.30 -10.76
C ASN A 232 34.18 4.67 -10.09
N GLY A 233 33.35 4.80 -9.04
CA GLY A 233 33.09 6.07 -8.37
C GLY A 233 32.23 7.06 -9.17
N GLY A 234 31.59 6.61 -10.26
CA GLY A 234 30.73 7.41 -11.13
C GLY A 234 29.22 7.20 -10.92
N SER A 235 28.81 6.56 -9.83
CA SER A 235 27.39 6.34 -9.52
C SER A 235 26.74 7.59 -8.93
N ASP A 236 25.47 7.79 -9.28
CA ASP A 236 24.56 8.79 -8.70
C ASP A 236 24.01 8.40 -7.32
N ILE A 237 24.32 7.20 -6.82
CA ILE A 237 23.86 6.73 -5.51
C ILE A 237 24.64 7.42 -4.41
N ARG A 238 23.92 8.14 -3.56
CA ARG A 238 24.43 8.73 -2.33
C ARG A 238 24.37 7.70 -1.21
N ALA A 239 25.52 7.39 -0.63
CA ALA A 239 25.65 6.58 0.59
C ALA A 239 25.21 7.37 1.83
N HIS A 240 24.71 6.67 2.85
CA HIS A 240 24.17 7.28 4.09
C HIS A 240 23.25 8.47 3.81
N CYS A 241 22.46 8.34 2.76
CA CYS A 241 21.64 9.41 2.25
C CYS A 241 20.47 9.70 3.20
N ILE A 242 20.24 10.98 3.49
CA ILE A 242 18.96 11.45 4.01
C ILE A 242 18.11 11.90 2.83
N SER A 243 16.94 11.29 2.70
CA SER A 243 15.96 11.61 1.66
C SER A 243 15.21 12.87 2.06
N GLY A 244 15.25 13.90 1.20
CA GLY A 244 14.67 15.22 1.42
C GLY A 244 14.71 16.04 0.14
#